data_AF-A0A352RID3-F1
#
_entry.id   AF-A0A352RID3-F1
#
_cell.length_a   1.000
_cell.length_b   1.000
_cell.length_c   1.000
_cell.angle_alpha   90.00
_cell.angle_beta   90.00
_cell.angle_gamma   90.00
#
_symmetry.space_group_name_H-M   'P 1'
#
loop_
_entity.id
_entity.type
_entity.pdbx_description
1 polymer ?
#
loop_
_entity_poly.entity_id
_entity_poly.type
_entity_poly.pdbx_seq_one_letter_code
_entity_poly.pdbx_strand_id
1 'polypeptide(L)'
;RFFFDILLPLSRTNIAALFVILFIYGWNQYLWPLLVTTEQNMTTIVMGIQAMLYVPDDINEWNITMATAILAMLPPVLIIIVMQRQFVKGLVETEK
;
A
#
# COMPACT_ATOMS: atom_id res chain seq x y z
N ARG A 1 14.40 -28.16 6.21
CA ARG A 1 13.44 -28.59 7.25
C ARG A 1 13.42 -27.58 8.39
N PHE A 2 14.48 -27.46 9.20
CA PHE A 2 14.58 -26.46 10.29
C PHE A 2 14.19 -25.01 9.92
N PHE A 3 14.61 -24.52 8.75
CA PHE A 3 14.32 -23.15 8.29
C PHE A 3 12.81 -22.87 8.09
N PHE A 4 12.07 -23.82 7.52
CA PHE A 4 10.64 -23.68 7.25
C PHE A 4 9.78 -24.00 8.47
N ASP A 5 10.20 -24.96 9.29
CA ASP A 5 9.39 -25.48 10.41
C ASP A 5 9.55 -24.67 11.71
N ILE A 6 10.68 -23.98 11.91
CA ILE A 6 10.99 -23.28 13.17
C ILE A 6 11.24 -21.79 12.93
N LEU A 7 12.07 -21.43 11.94
CA LEU A 7 12.46 -20.04 11.70
C LEU A 7 11.34 -19.21 11.06
N LEU A 8 10.60 -19.81 10.12
CA LEU A 8 9.49 -19.19 9.40
C LEU A 8 8.28 -18.83 10.28
N PRO A 9 7.76 -19.71 11.15
CA PRO A 9 6.66 -19.37 12.05
C PRO A 9 7.07 -18.33 13.11
N LEU A 10 8.27 -18.43 13.67
CA LEU A 10 8.78 -17.45 14.64
C LEU A 10 8.92 -16.05 14.01
N SER A 11 9.32 -16.00 12.75
CA SER A 11 9.50 -14.75 12.00
C SER A 11 8.22 -14.28 11.31
N ARG A 12 7.13 -15.05 11.34
CA ARG A 12 5.89 -14.76 10.59
C ARG A 12 5.30 -13.40 10.94
N THR A 13 5.31 -13.05 12.23
CA THR A 13 4.85 -11.74 12.70
C THR A 13 5.74 -10.61 12.15
N ASN A 14 7.05 -10.82 12.18
CA ASN A 14 8.02 -9.82 11.72
C ASN A 14 7.98 -9.66 10.19
N ILE A 15 7.80 -10.76 9.45
CA ILE A 15 7.60 -10.76 8.00
C ILE A 15 6.28 -10.05 7.65
N ALA A 16 5.21 -10.28 8.41
CA ALA A 16 3.95 -9.56 8.21
C ALA A 16 4.11 -8.05 8.43
N ALA A 17 4.87 -7.64 9.46
CA ALA A 17 5.19 -6.25 9.71
C ALA A 17 5.97 -5.60 8.55
N LEU A 18 7.05 -6.26 8.12
CA LEU A 18 7.86 -5.81 6.98
C LEU A 18 7.04 -5.77 5.69
N PHE A 19 6.17 -6.75 5.45
CA PHE A 19 5.28 -6.77 4.30
C PHE A 19 4.36 -5.56 4.27
N VAL A 20 3.73 -5.20 5.40
CA VAL A 20 2.87 -4.01 5.49
C VAL A 20 3.65 -2.74 5.20
N ILE A 21 4.83 -2.58 5.81
CA ILE A 21 5.68 -1.39 5.60
C ILE A 21 6.09 -1.28 4.13
N LEU A 22 6.57 -2.38 3.54
CA LEU A 22 6.98 -2.43 2.13
C LEU A 22 5.81 -2.20 1.18
N PHE A 23 4.63 -2.75 1.48
CA PHE A 23 3.44 -2.54 0.69
C PHE A 23 3.02 -1.07 0.69
N ILE A 24 2.92 -0.44 1.86
CA ILE A 24 2.58 0.99 1.98
C ILE A 24 3.64 1.82 1.25
N TYR A 25 4.92 1.50 1.45
CA TYR A 25 6.02 2.20 0.80
C TYR A 25 5.94 2.10 -0.72
N GLY A 26 5.68 0.91 -1.27
CA GLY A 26 5.52 0.67 -2.71
C GLY A 26 4.26 1.30 -3.29
N TRP A 27 3.14 1.22 -2.58
CA TRP A 27 1.85 1.80 -2.98
C TRP A 27 1.89 3.32 -3.04
N ASN A 28 2.61 3.96 -2.10
CA ASN A 28 2.76 5.40 -2.03
C ASN A 28 3.96 5.94 -2.84
N GLN A 29 4.63 5.10 -3.63
CA GLN A 29 5.70 5.56 -4.52
C GLN A 29 5.12 6.42 -5.65
N TYR A 30 5.33 7.73 -5.56
CA TYR A 30 4.97 8.69 -6.61
C TYR A 30 6.16 9.02 -7.52
N LEU A 31 7.34 9.23 -6.94
CA LEU A 31 8.53 9.70 -7.66
C LEU A 31 9.10 8.65 -8.60
N TRP A 32 9.14 7.38 -8.18
CA TRP A 32 9.73 6.29 -8.98
C TRP A 32 8.96 6.01 -10.27
N PRO A 33 7.62 5.86 -10.25
CA PRO A 33 6.84 5.70 -11.46
C PRO A 33 6.93 6.93 -12.37
N LEU A 34 6.86 8.14 -11.81
CA LEU A 34 6.92 9.37 -12.61
C LEU A 34 8.22 9.51 -13.42
N LEU A 35 9.34 8.99 -12.90
CA LEU A 35 10.64 9.01 -13.58
C LEU A 35 10.84 7.87 -14.57
N VAL A 36 10.18 6.73 -14.38
CA VAL A 36 10.42 5.50 -15.18
C VAL A 36 9.36 5.29 -16.25
N THR A 37 8.11 5.70 -16.01
CA THR A 37 7.01 5.47 -16.95
C THR A 37 6.77 6.65 -17.87
N THR A 38 6.91 6.41 -19.18
CA THR A 38 6.58 7.32 -20.28
C THR A 38 5.25 7.00 -20.96
N GLU A 39 4.62 5.84 -20.67
CA GLU A 39 3.36 5.42 -21.26
C GLU A 39 2.16 5.57 -20.30
N GLN A 40 1.05 6.09 -20.84
CA GLN A 40 -0.19 6.39 -20.11
C GLN A 40 -0.84 5.14 -19.47
N ASN A 41 -0.57 3.94 -20.00
CA ASN A 41 -1.16 2.69 -19.53
C ASN A 41 -0.42 2.07 -18.32
N MET A 42 0.74 2.61 -17.95
CA MET A 42 1.50 2.19 -16.76
C MET A 42 1.37 3.21 -15.62
N THR A 43 0.41 4.13 -15.72
CA THR A 43 0.15 5.13 -14.68
C THR A 43 -0.42 4.46 -13.43
N THR A 44 0.18 4.77 -12.28
CA THR A 44 -0.33 4.32 -11.00
C THR A 44 -1.59 5.11 -10.64
N ILE A 45 -2.45 4.56 -9.77
CA ILE A 45 -3.65 5.24 -9.27
C ILE A 45 -3.30 6.65 -8.72
N VAL A 46 -2.15 6.80 -8.07
CA VAL A 46 -1.66 8.08 -7.53
C VAL A 46 -1.34 9.09 -8.63
N MET A 47 -0.71 8.66 -9.72
CA MET A 47 -0.46 9.52 -10.90
C MET A 47 -1.75 9.87 -11.64
N GLY A 48 -2.70 8.94 -11.74
CA GLY A 48 -4.01 9.18 -12.35
C GLY A 48 -4.80 10.27 -11.61
N ILE A 49 -4.78 10.24 -10.28
CA ILE A 49 -5.38 11.29 -9.43
C ILE A 49 -4.69 12.64 -9.67
N GLN A 50 -3.36 12.68 -9.78
CA GLN A 50 -2.62 13.91 -10.09
C GLN A 50 -2.94 14.46 -11.48
N ALA A 51 -3.07 13.60 -12.49
CA ALA A 51 -3.46 13.99 -13.84
C ALA A 51 -4.88 14.60 -13.88
N MET A 52 -5.82 14.08 -13.07
CA MET A 52 -7.17 14.64 -12.94
C MET A 52 -7.19 16.03 -12.30
N LEU A 53 -6.20 16.37 -11.47
CA LEU A 53 -6.07 17.70 -10.85
C LEU A 53 -5.45 18.74 -11.80
N TYR A 54 -4.73 18.27 -12.82
CA TYR A 54 -3.92 19.08 -13.74
C TYR A 54 -4.47 19.00 -15.17
N VAL A 55 -5.79 19.15 -15.33
CA VAL A 55 -6.42 19.27 -16.66
C VAL A 55 -6.46 20.75 -17.04
N PRO A 56 -5.69 21.20 -18.06
CA PRO A 56 -5.83 22.55 -18.59
C PRO A 56 -7.19 22.64 -19.29
N ASP A 57 -7.96 23.68 -18.98
CA ASP A 57 -9.24 24.05 -19.62
C ASP A 57 -10.53 23.34 -19.14
N ASP A 58 -10.51 22.53 -18.09
CA ASP A 58 -11.73 21.91 -17.52
C ASP A 58 -12.01 22.32 -16.07
N ILE A 59 -13.27 22.25 -15.66
CA ILE A 59 -13.68 22.51 -14.27
C ILE A 59 -13.28 21.26 -13.48
N ASN A 60 -12.18 21.34 -12.73
CA ASN A 60 -11.70 20.23 -11.92
C ASN A 60 -12.85 19.66 -11.04
N GLU A 61 -13.30 18.45 -11.39
CA GLU A 61 -14.32 17.71 -10.66
C GLU A 61 -13.75 17.16 -9.35
N TRP A 62 -13.65 18.05 -8.35
CA TRP A 62 -13.12 17.74 -7.02
C TRP A 62 -13.84 16.57 -6.35
N ASN A 63 -15.15 16.43 -6.60
CA ASN A 63 -15.97 15.28 -6.22
C ASN A 63 -15.38 13.95 -6.73
N ILE A 64 -15.05 13.86 -8.01
CA ILE A 64 -14.52 12.64 -8.63
C ILE A 64 -13.09 12.38 -8.14
N THR A 65 -12.26 13.42 -8.08
CA THR A 65 -10.87 13.29 -7.63
C THR A 65 -10.79 12.84 -6.16
N MET A 66 -11.60 13.43 -5.28
CA MET A 66 -11.66 13.04 -3.86
C MET A 66 -12.22 11.62 -3.70
N ALA A 67 -13.24 11.24 -4.47
CA ALA A 67 -13.76 9.86 -4.48
C ALA A 67 -12.68 8.86 -4.92
N THR A 68 -11.92 9.19 -5.95
CA THR A 68 -10.81 8.36 -6.45
C THR A 68 -9.67 8.27 -5.43
N ALA A 69 -9.36 9.36 -4.72
CA ALA A 69 -8.38 9.35 -3.63
C ALA A 69 -8.83 8.46 -2.45
N ILE A 70 -10.11 8.48 -2.09
CA ILE A 70 -10.66 7.58 -1.08
C ILE A 70 -10.55 6.12 -1.53
N LEU A 71 -10.89 5.82 -2.80
CA LEU A 71 -10.72 4.49 -3.38
C LEU A 71 -9.25 4.05 -3.42
N ALA A 72 -8.31 4.98 -3.64
CA ALA A 72 -6.87 4.71 -3.64
C ALA A 72 -6.33 4.36 -2.24
N MET A 73 -6.95 4.89 -1.18
CA MET A 73 -6.59 4.58 0.21
C MET A 73 -7.22 3.28 0.71
N LEU A 74 -8.24 2.76 0.03
CA LEU A 74 -8.95 1.54 0.42
C LEU A 74 -8.03 0.30 0.49
N PRO A 75 -7.19 0.01 -0.52
CA PRO A 75 -6.27 -1.14 -0.48
C PRO A 75 -5.27 -1.15 0.69
N PRO A 76 -4.52 -0.06 0.97
CA PRO A 76 -3.59 -0.06 2.10
C PRO A 76 -4.33 -0.15 3.45
N VAL A 77 -5.50 0.48 3.59
CA VAL A 77 -6.32 0.36 4.80
C VAL A 77 -6.79 -1.07 5.02
N LEU A 78 -7.25 -1.75 3.95
CA LEU A 78 -7.71 -3.13 4.03
C LEU A 78 -6.57 -4.08 4.47
N ILE A 79 -5.37 -3.88 3.95
CA ILE A 79 -4.18 -4.66 4.36
C ILE A 79 -3.88 -4.44 5.85
N ILE A 80 -3.94 -3.20 6.33
CA ILE A 80 -3.72 -2.90 7.76
C ILE A 80 -4.77 -3.64 8.61
N ILE A 81 -6.05 -3.59 8.25
CA ILE A 81 -7.13 -4.27 8.99
C ILE A 81 -6.90 -5.79 9.04
N VAL A 82 -6.52 -6.40 7.91
CA VAL A 82 -6.22 -7.84 7.86
C VAL A 82 -5.00 -8.19 8.71
N MET A 83 -3.96 -7.36 8.68
CA MET A 83 -2.70 -7.61 9.38
C MET A 83 -2.72 -7.21 10.86
N GLN A 84 -3.64 -6.35 11.31
CA GLN A 84 -3.74 -5.94 12.72
C GLN A 84 -3.85 -7.15 13.65
N ARG A 85 -4.56 -8.20 13.21
CA ARG A 85 -4.77 -9.41 14.01
C ARG A 85 -3.51 -10.28 14.09
N GLN A 86 -2.65 -10.26 13.08
CA GLN A 86 -1.35 -10.94 13.11
C GLN A 86 -0.37 -10.19 14.02
N PHE A 87 -0.34 -8.85 13.94
CA PHE A 87 0.46 -8.00 14.81
C PHE A 87 0.12 -8.20 16.29
N VAL A 88 -1.16 -8.14 16.66
CA VAL A 88 -1.60 -8.33 18.05
C VAL A 88 -1.25 -9.73 18.55
N LYS A 89 -1.41 -10.77 17.72
CA LYS A 89 -1.06 -12.15 18.11
C LYS A 89 0.43 -12.33 18.35
N GLY A 90 1.29 -11.77 17.51
CA GLY A 90 2.74 -11.94 17.66
C GLY A 90 3.36 -11.12 18.80
N LEU A 91 2.74 -10.00 19.19
CA LEU A 91 3.12 -9.30 20.42
C LEU A 91 2.75 -10.12 21.68
N VAL A 92 1.58 -10.77 21.67
CA VAL A 92 1.08 -11.57 22.81
C VAL A 92 1.83 -12.91 22.96
N GLU A 93 2.28 -13.54 21.87
CA GLU A 93 3.10 -14.76 21.94
C GLU A 93 4.54 -14.51 22.41
N THR A 94 5.05 -13.27 22.32
CA THR A 94 6.40 -12.93 22.82
C THR A 94 6.49 -12.91 24.35
N GLU A 95 5.35 -12.86 25.06
CA GLU A 95 5.29 -12.74 26.53
C GLU A 95 5.11 -14.08 27.30
N LYS A 96 5.20 -15.25 26.63
CA LYS A 96 5.19 -16.56 27.31
C LYS A 96 6.47 -17.35 27.06
#